data_AF-A0A7S0XWT5-F1
#
_entry.id   AF-A0A7S0XWT5-F1
#
_cell.length_a   1.000
_cell.length_b   1.000
_cell.length_c   1.000
_cell.angle_alpha   90.00
_cell.angle_beta   90.00
_cell.angle_gamma   90.00
#
_symmetry.space_group_name_H-M   'P 1'
#
loop_
_entity.id
_entity.type
_entity.pdbx_description
1 polymer ?
#
loop_
_entity_poly.entity_id
_entity_poly.type
_entity_poly.pdbx_seq_one_letter_code
_entity_poly.pdbx_strand_id
1 'polypeptide(L)'
;GCVVDGVVAQDEKQAKDLWKLREKVPVALSEQGVVYKYDVSMPQAVMYDLVNDMRERLASAAPEAVVVGYGHIGDGNLHLNVYAAEADPKIECSIEPYVYEWTSGVRGSISAEHGLGLMKAECIGYSKTPEAVRVMRGIKELLDPK
;
A
#
# COMPACT_ATOMS: atom_id res chain seq x y z
N GLY A 1 -15.27 3.91 16.20
CA GLY A 1 -15.27 4.85 17.33
C GLY A 1 -16.06 6.08 16.95
N CYS A 2 -16.65 6.78 17.91
CA CYS A 2 -17.27 8.08 17.66
C CYS A 2 -16.19 9.17 17.65
N VAL A 3 -16.22 10.06 16.66
CA VAL A 3 -15.34 11.25 16.64
C VAL A 3 -15.77 12.18 17.77
N VAL A 4 -14.85 12.50 18.68
CA VAL A 4 -15.15 13.30 19.89
C VAL A 4 -14.90 14.80 19.69
N ASP A 5 -14.07 15.18 18.72
CA ASP A 5 -13.75 16.57 18.37
C ASP A 5 -13.17 16.65 16.95
N GLY A 6 -13.18 17.83 16.33
CA GLY A 6 -12.63 18.06 15.00
C GLY A 6 -12.52 19.55 14.66
N VAL A 7 -11.57 19.88 13.77
CA VAL A 7 -11.37 21.24 13.25
C VAL A 7 -11.87 21.34 11.81
N VAL A 8 -12.56 22.44 11.49
CA VAL A 8 -12.94 22.82 10.13
C VAL A 8 -12.18 24.09 9.77
N ALA A 9 -11.49 24.07 8.62
CA ALA A 9 -10.76 25.24 8.14
C ALA A 9 -11.71 26.43 7.92
N GLN A 10 -11.31 27.60 8.41
CA GLN A 10 -12.05 28.86 8.29
C GLN A 10 -11.54 29.74 7.14
N ASP A 11 -10.37 29.41 6.58
CA ASP A 11 -9.76 30.12 5.46
C ASP A 11 -8.87 29.19 4.61
N GLU A 12 -8.40 29.68 3.46
CA GLU A 12 -7.55 28.92 2.55
C GLU A 12 -6.20 28.52 3.16
N LYS A 13 -5.66 29.34 4.07
CA LYS A 13 -4.38 29.05 4.71
C LYS A 13 -4.54 27.84 5.63
N GLN A 14 -5.59 27.81 6.45
CA GLN A 14 -5.92 26.67 7.31
C GLN A 14 -6.22 25.42 6.47
N ALA A 15 -6.96 25.56 5.37
CA ALA A 15 -7.22 24.43 4.47
C ALA A 15 -5.92 23.83 3.92
N LYS A 16 -5.00 24.67 3.44
CA LYS A 16 -3.67 24.24 2.97
C LYS A 16 -2.85 23.61 4.10
N ASP A 17 -2.92 24.16 5.31
CA ASP A 17 -2.18 23.62 6.46
C ASP A 17 -2.71 22.23 6.89
N LEU A 18 -4.04 22.00 6.83
CA LEU A 18 -4.63 20.68 7.04
C LEU A 18 -4.23 19.70 5.92
N TRP A 19 -4.28 20.10 4.66
CA TRP A 19 -3.87 19.25 3.52
C TRP A 19 -2.39 18.84 3.61
N LYS A 20 -1.50 19.75 4.02
CA LYS A 20 -0.08 19.43 4.23
C LYS A 20 0.13 18.27 5.19
N LEU A 21 -0.73 18.07 6.20
CA LEU A 21 -0.61 16.94 7.13
C LEU A 21 -0.72 15.61 6.37
N ARG A 22 -1.67 15.50 5.44
CA ARG A 22 -1.89 14.29 4.62
C ARG A 22 -0.87 14.16 3.49
N GLU A 23 -0.54 15.25 2.80
CA GLU A 23 0.36 15.24 1.64
C GLU A 23 1.81 14.95 2.05
N LYS A 24 2.22 15.35 3.26
CA LYS A 24 3.59 15.14 3.74
C LYS A 24 3.85 13.76 4.33
N VAL A 25 2.84 12.91 4.54
CA VAL A 25 3.03 11.56 5.11
C VAL A 25 4.13 10.76 4.38
N PRO A 26 4.15 10.65 3.03
CA PRO A 26 5.17 9.85 2.35
C PRO A 26 6.59 10.40 2.54
N VAL A 27 6.74 11.74 2.55
CA VAL A 27 8.02 12.42 2.76
C VAL A 27 8.49 12.21 4.19
N ALA A 28 7.62 12.42 5.17
CA ALA A 28 7.92 12.24 6.58
C ALA A 28 8.38 10.80 6.88
N LEU A 29 7.75 9.79 6.26
CA LEU A 29 8.18 8.40 6.39
C LEU A 29 9.56 8.16 5.77
N SER A 30 9.81 8.69 4.57
CA SER A 30 11.10 8.53 3.89
C SER A 30 12.26 9.27 4.57
N GLU A 31 11.99 10.30 5.37
CA GLU A 31 13.01 10.98 6.18
C GLU A 31 13.42 10.18 7.42
N GLN A 32 12.64 9.17 7.85
CA GLN A 32 12.98 8.36 9.01
C GLN A 32 13.98 7.24 8.68
N GLY A 33 14.02 6.75 7.43
CA GLY A 33 14.89 5.64 7.01
C GLY A 33 14.33 4.87 5.82
N VAL A 34 14.44 3.54 5.86
CA VAL A 34 13.95 2.65 4.79
C VAL A 34 12.44 2.47 4.92
N VAL A 35 11.73 2.57 3.80
CA VAL A 35 10.28 2.41 3.75
C VAL A 35 9.91 1.38 2.69
N TYR A 36 9.29 0.29 3.13
CA TYR A 36 8.67 -0.71 2.27
C TYR A 36 7.25 -0.22 1.92
N LYS A 37 7.01 0.08 0.64
CA LYS A 37 5.82 0.78 0.16
C LYS A 37 4.90 -0.16 -0.61
N TYR A 38 3.67 -0.30 -0.12
CA TYR A 38 2.63 -1.07 -0.76
C TYR A 38 1.43 -0.17 -1.05
N ASP A 39 0.96 -0.24 -2.28
CA ASP A 39 -0.18 0.49 -2.79
C ASP A 39 -1.20 -0.54 -3.24
N VAL A 40 -2.27 -0.70 -2.47
CA VAL A 40 -3.23 -1.79 -2.63
C VAL A 40 -4.66 -1.27 -2.61
N SER A 41 -5.58 -1.97 -3.25
CA SER A 41 -7.02 -1.69 -3.12
C SER A 41 -7.79 -2.90 -2.64
N MET A 42 -8.83 -2.68 -1.85
CA MET A 42 -9.61 -3.73 -1.19
C MET A 42 -10.97 -3.19 -0.72
N PRO A 43 -11.92 -4.06 -0.34
CA PRO A 43 -13.17 -3.61 0.26
C PRO A 43 -12.93 -2.75 1.51
N GLN A 44 -13.57 -1.59 1.57
CA GLN A 44 -13.38 -0.60 2.65
C GLN A 44 -13.56 -1.20 4.05
N ALA A 45 -14.49 -2.16 4.19
CA ALA A 45 -14.84 -2.78 5.47
C ALA A 45 -13.66 -3.50 6.16
N VAL A 46 -12.68 -3.98 5.38
CA VAL A 46 -11.52 -4.73 5.87
C VAL A 46 -10.20 -3.99 5.68
N MET A 47 -10.26 -2.74 5.19
CA MET A 47 -9.07 -2.04 4.70
C MET A 47 -7.98 -1.89 5.77
N TYR A 48 -8.37 -1.53 6.98
CA TYR A 48 -7.41 -1.29 8.06
C TYR A 48 -7.01 -2.59 8.80
N ASP A 49 -7.66 -3.71 8.50
CA ASP A 49 -7.32 -5.01 9.10
C ASP A 49 -5.94 -5.45 8.63
N LEU A 50 -5.60 -5.27 7.35
CA LEU A 50 -4.24 -5.53 6.83
C LEU A 50 -3.15 -4.78 7.61
N VAL A 51 -3.43 -3.53 8.02
CA VAL A 51 -2.48 -2.74 8.80
C VAL A 51 -2.27 -3.35 10.18
N ASN A 52 -3.33 -3.82 10.83
CA ASN A 52 -3.27 -4.44 12.14
C ASN A 52 -2.60 -5.82 12.09
N ASP A 53 -2.98 -6.65 11.12
CA ASP A 53 -2.38 -7.96 10.92
C ASP A 53 -0.87 -7.83 10.64
N MET A 54 -0.48 -6.80 9.88
CA MET A 54 0.93 -6.54 9.60
C MET A 54 1.70 -6.10 10.85
N ARG A 55 1.08 -5.32 11.75
CA ARG A 55 1.68 -4.97 13.05
C ARG A 55 1.91 -6.22 13.90
N GLU A 56 0.91 -7.09 14.00
CA GLU A 56 1.03 -8.33 14.77
C GLU A 56 2.12 -9.24 14.21
N ARG A 57 2.17 -9.39 12.88
CA ARG A 57 3.18 -10.22 12.20
C ARG A 57 4.60 -9.70 12.40
N LEU A 58 4.80 -8.38 12.35
CA LEU A 58 6.13 -7.77 12.52
C LEU A 58 6.56 -7.64 13.98
N ALA A 59 5.62 -7.67 14.95
CA ALA A 59 5.95 -7.53 16.37
C ALA A 59 7.00 -8.53 16.87
N SER A 60 7.08 -9.72 16.26
CA SER A 60 8.08 -10.74 16.61
C SER A 60 9.32 -10.70 15.70
N ALA A 61 9.14 -10.39 14.41
CA ALA A 61 10.20 -10.49 13.39
C ALA A 61 11.08 -9.23 13.32
N ALA A 62 10.50 -8.06 13.59
CA ALA A 62 11.14 -6.75 13.56
C ALA A 62 10.36 -5.78 14.48
N PRO A 63 10.51 -5.90 15.82
CA PRO A 63 9.76 -5.10 16.79
C PRO A 63 10.00 -3.59 16.67
N GLU A 64 11.11 -3.18 16.06
CA GLU A 64 11.45 -1.79 15.76
C GLU A 64 10.78 -1.24 14.50
N ALA A 65 10.20 -2.09 13.66
CA ALA A 65 9.52 -1.67 12.45
C ALA A 65 8.16 -1.03 12.78
N VAL A 66 7.84 0.08 12.09
CA VAL A 66 6.58 0.80 12.29
C VAL A 66 5.69 0.62 11.08
N VAL A 67 4.48 0.09 11.30
CA VAL A 67 3.47 -0.08 10.26
C VAL A 67 2.48 1.08 10.26
N VAL A 68 2.39 1.74 9.11
CA VAL A 68 1.55 2.92 8.88
C VAL A 68 0.60 2.63 7.72
N GLY A 69 -0.69 2.88 7.96
CA GLY A 69 -1.73 2.83 6.93
C GLY A 69 -2.38 4.18 6.76
N TYR A 70 -2.43 4.68 5.52
CA TYR A 70 -3.15 5.89 5.11
C TYR A 70 -3.59 5.71 3.67
N GLY A 71 -4.45 6.58 3.13
CA GLY A 71 -4.86 6.45 1.73
C GLY A 71 -6.15 7.16 1.40
N HIS A 72 -6.84 6.60 0.41
CA HIS A 72 -8.06 7.10 -0.18
C HIS A 72 -9.19 6.15 0.22
N ILE A 73 -9.76 6.36 1.42
CA ILE A 73 -10.78 5.46 1.94
C ILE A 73 -12.04 5.39 1.05
N GLY A 74 -12.32 6.47 0.31
CA GLY A 74 -13.53 6.59 -0.52
C GLY A 74 -13.54 5.72 -1.78
N ASP A 75 -12.37 5.32 -2.29
CA ASP A 75 -12.24 4.46 -3.48
C ASP A 75 -11.65 3.08 -3.16
N GLY A 76 -11.36 2.80 -1.89
CA GLY A 76 -10.84 1.52 -1.47
C GLY A 76 -9.32 1.40 -1.55
N ASN A 77 -8.56 2.49 -1.73
CA ASN A 77 -7.10 2.46 -1.83
C ASN A 77 -6.37 2.73 -0.50
N LEU A 78 -5.56 1.76 -0.07
CA LEU A 78 -4.66 1.82 1.07
C LEU A 78 -3.20 1.91 0.60
N HIS A 79 -2.49 2.91 1.11
CA HIS A 79 -1.04 2.92 1.14
C HIS A 79 -0.56 2.32 2.46
N LEU A 80 -0.13 1.07 2.42
CA LEU A 80 0.51 0.37 3.53
C LEU A 80 2.02 0.63 3.45
N ASN A 81 2.58 1.21 4.51
CA ASN A 81 4.01 1.49 4.59
C ASN A 81 4.56 0.83 5.85
N VAL A 82 5.69 0.14 5.70
CA VAL A 82 6.49 -0.34 6.84
C VAL A 82 7.79 0.45 6.84
N TYR A 83 8.04 1.16 7.93
CA TYR A 83 9.27 1.92 8.15
C TYR A 83 10.22 1.12 9.05
N ALA A 84 11.51 1.13 8.72
CA ALA A 84 12.61 0.66 9.55
C ALA A 84 13.85 1.57 9.39
N ALA A 85 14.69 1.66 10.42
CA ALA A 85 15.89 2.50 10.39
C ALA A 85 16.87 2.08 9.28
N GLU A 86 17.01 0.77 9.06
CA GLU A 86 17.86 0.18 8.02
C GLU A 86 17.07 -0.89 7.24
N ALA A 87 17.57 -1.25 6.06
CA ALA A 87 16.98 -2.33 5.28
C ALA A 87 17.33 -3.68 5.93
N ASP A 88 16.31 -4.48 6.24
CA ASP A 88 16.48 -5.86 6.72
C ASP A 88 15.68 -6.82 5.81
N PRO A 89 16.33 -7.79 5.15
CA PRO A 89 15.64 -8.83 4.39
C PRO A 89 14.58 -9.60 5.20
N LYS A 90 14.72 -9.71 6.53
CA LYS A 90 13.71 -10.35 7.38
C LYS A 90 12.38 -9.59 7.40
N ILE A 91 12.44 -8.26 7.32
CA ILE A 91 11.24 -7.42 7.23
C ILE A 91 10.57 -7.68 5.89
N GLU A 92 11.34 -7.64 4.79
CA GLU A 92 10.83 -7.91 3.45
C GLU A 92 10.21 -9.30 3.34
N CYS A 93 10.88 -10.36 3.81
CA CYS A 93 10.33 -11.72 3.85
C CYS A 93 9.13 -11.87 4.79
N SER A 94 8.97 -10.96 5.75
CA SER A 94 7.78 -10.94 6.62
C SER A 94 6.61 -10.22 5.95
N ILE A 95 6.87 -9.34 4.99
CA ILE A 95 5.84 -8.59 4.26
C ILE A 95 5.43 -9.33 2.99
N GLU A 96 6.37 -9.89 2.24
CA GLU A 96 6.14 -10.60 0.98
C GLU A 96 6.38 -12.12 1.14
N PRO A 97 5.48 -12.97 0.60
CA PRO A 97 4.31 -12.64 -0.23
C PRO A 97 3.05 -12.27 0.56
N TYR A 98 3.12 -12.20 1.89
CA TYR A 98 1.97 -12.09 2.79
C TYR A 98 0.98 -10.96 2.41
N VAL A 99 1.45 -9.75 2.14
CA VAL A 99 0.60 -8.62 1.74
C VAL A 99 -0.15 -8.91 0.43
N TYR A 100 0.50 -9.55 -0.53
CA TYR A 100 -0.12 -9.90 -1.81
C TYR A 100 -1.16 -11.02 -1.65
N GLU A 101 -0.85 -12.03 -0.84
CA GLU A 101 -1.77 -13.12 -0.52
C GLU A 101 -3.01 -12.61 0.23
N TRP A 102 -2.80 -11.77 1.26
CA TRP A 102 -3.87 -11.13 2.02
C TRP A 102 -4.77 -10.31 1.09
N THR A 103 -4.16 -9.47 0.25
CA THR A 103 -4.89 -8.62 -0.70
C THR A 103 -5.69 -9.46 -1.69
N SER A 104 -5.10 -10.54 -2.21
CA SER A 104 -5.77 -11.47 -3.12
C SER A 104 -6.94 -12.20 -2.44
N GLY A 105 -6.78 -12.60 -1.17
CA GLY A 105 -7.81 -13.29 -0.37
C GLY A 105 -9.10 -12.49 -0.22
N VAL A 106 -9.01 -11.16 -0.19
CA VAL A 106 -10.18 -10.25 -0.16
C VAL A 106 -10.60 -9.76 -1.55
N ARG A 107 -10.05 -10.35 -2.63
CA ARG A 107 -10.26 -9.97 -4.03
C ARG A 107 -9.86 -8.52 -4.33
N GLY A 108 -8.78 -8.06 -3.70
CA GLY A 108 -8.18 -6.74 -3.89
C GLY A 108 -7.18 -6.66 -5.05
N SER A 109 -6.62 -5.46 -5.26
CA SER A 109 -5.53 -5.21 -6.21
C SER A 109 -4.21 -4.98 -5.49
N ILE A 110 -3.12 -5.63 -5.92
CA ILE A 110 -1.77 -5.41 -5.40
C ILE A 110 -1.10 -4.12 -5.91
N SER A 111 -1.77 -3.42 -6.82
CA SER A 111 -1.40 -2.08 -7.28
C SER A 111 -2.67 -1.33 -7.64
N ALA A 112 -3.02 -0.32 -6.85
CA ALA A 112 -4.23 0.47 -7.03
C ALA A 112 -4.01 1.58 -8.07
N GLU A 113 -2.91 2.34 -7.91
CA GLU A 113 -2.62 3.55 -8.67
C GLU A 113 -1.23 3.51 -9.32
N HIS A 114 -0.24 2.90 -8.65
CA HIS A 114 1.17 3.01 -9.06
C HIS A 114 1.58 2.10 -10.24
N GLY A 115 0.70 1.20 -10.68
CA GLY A 115 0.99 0.23 -11.74
C GLY A 115 1.95 -0.88 -11.30
N LEU A 116 2.34 -1.76 -12.23
CA LEU A 116 3.18 -2.93 -11.89
C LEU A 116 4.68 -2.65 -12.03
N GLY A 117 5.06 -1.92 -13.09
CA GLY A 117 6.46 -1.68 -13.44
C GLY A 117 7.27 -2.98 -13.52
N LEU A 118 8.57 -2.90 -13.22
CA LEU A 118 9.42 -4.08 -13.07
C LEU A 118 9.20 -4.78 -11.72
N MET A 119 8.97 -4.00 -10.66
CA MET A 119 8.94 -4.49 -9.28
C MET A 119 7.80 -5.49 -9.03
N LYS A 120 6.62 -5.26 -9.59
CA LYS A 120 5.43 -6.10 -9.34
C LYS A 120 5.01 -6.96 -10.54
N ALA A 121 5.82 -7.01 -11.60
CA ALA A 121 5.48 -7.73 -12.84
C ALA A 121 5.18 -9.21 -12.57
N GLU A 122 6.03 -9.86 -11.77
CA GLU A 122 5.89 -11.28 -11.43
C GLU A 122 4.73 -11.54 -10.45
N CYS A 123 4.26 -10.51 -9.75
CA CYS A 123 3.18 -10.59 -8.77
C CYS A 123 1.79 -10.38 -9.39
N ILE A 124 1.67 -10.11 -10.70
CA ILE A 124 0.39 -9.79 -11.35
C ILE A 124 -0.72 -10.86 -11.11
N GLY A 125 -0.32 -12.11 -10.90
CA GLY A 125 -1.24 -13.24 -10.64
C GLY A 125 -2.09 -13.09 -9.39
N TYR A 126 -1.68 -12.28 -8.40
CA TYR A 126 -2.48 -12.01 -7.20
C TYR A 126 -3.74 -11.19 -7.49
N SER A 127 -3.79 -10.47 -8.62
CA SER A 127 -4.93 -9.60 -8.97
C SER A 127 -5.50 -9.82 -10.36
N LYS A 128 -4.84 -10.57 -11.23
CA LYS A 128 -5.31 -10.87 -12.60
C LYS A 128 -5.27 -12.35 -12.87
N THR A 129 -6.29 -12.82 -13.58
CA THR A 129 -6.37 -14.21 -14.01
C THR A 129 -5.31 -14.51 -15.09
N PRO A 130 -4.89 -15.78 -15.24
CA PRO A 130 -4.01 -16.18 -16.33
C PRO A 130 -4.54 -15.79 -17.72
N GLU A 131 -5.85 -15.82 -17.92
CA GLU A 131 -6.54 -15.43 -19.16
C GLU A 131 -6.29 -13.96 -19.48
N ALA A 132 -6.50 -13.08 -18.50
CA ALA A 132 -6.28 -11.64 -18.65
C ALA A 132 -4.81 -11.34 -18.96
N VAL A 133 -3.88 -12.00 -18.25
CA VAL A 133 -2.44 -11.86 -18.48
C VAL A 133 -2.06 -12.34 -19.89
N ARG A 134 -2.64 -13.44 -20.39
CA ARG A 134 -2.41 -13.91 -21.77
C ARG A 134 -2.84 -12.86 -22.81
N VAL A 135 -3.99 -12.22 -22.62
CA VAL A 135 -4.46 -11.14 -23.50
C VAL A 135 -3.50 -9.95 -23.48
N MET A 136 -3.05 -9.52 -22.30
CA MET A 136 -2.08 -8.44 -22.17
C MET A 136 -0.77 -8.73 -22.92
N ARG A 137 -0.25 -9.96 -22.81
CA ARG A 137 0.95 -10.39 -23.56
C ARG A 137 0.72 -10.36 -25.07
N GLY A 138 -0.42 -10.88 -25.54
CA GLY A 138 -0.75 -10.84 -26.97
C GLY A 138 -0.82 -9.42 -27.54
N ILE A 139 -1.38 -8.46 -26.79
CA ILE A 139 -1.37 -7.05 -27.19
C ILE A 139 0.05 -6.48 -27.24
N LYS A 140 0.88 -6.80 -26.22
CA LYS A 140 2.28 -6.35 -26.18
C LYS A 140 3.06 -6.88 -27.38
N GLU A 141 2.95 -8.17 -27.70
CA GLU A 141 3.63 -8.81 -28.83
C GLU A 141 3.16 -8.26 -30.18
N LEU A 142 1.87 -7.94 -30.31
CA LEU A 142 1.32 -7.33 -31.53
C LEU A 142 1.90 -5.93 -31.78
N LEU A 143 1.99 -5.10 -30.74
CA LEU A 143 2.43 -3.72 -30.86
C LEU A 143 3.95 -3.57 -30.88
N ASP A 144 4.66 -4.45 -30.15
CA ASP A 144 6.11 -4.42 -30.00
C ASP A 144 6.69 -5.84 -29.90
N PRO A 145 6.91 -6.49 -31.06
CA PRO A 145 7.36 -7.88 -31.14
C PRO A 145 8.87 -8.08 -30.88
N LYS A 146 9.64 -7.01 -30.63
CA LYS A 146 11.11 -7.08 -30.48
C LYS A 146 11.58 -6.63 -29.10
#